data_AF-A0AAW5Z5K7-F1
#
_entry.id   AF-A0AAW5Z5K7-F1
#
_cell.length_a   1.000
_cell.length_b   1.000
_cell.length_c   1.000
_cell.angle_alpha   90.00
_cell.angle_beta   90.00
_cell.angle_gamma   90.00
#
_symmetry.space_group_name_H-M   'P 1'
#
loop_
_entity.id
_entity.type
_entity.pdbx_description
1 polymer ?
#
loop_
_entity_poly.entity_id
_entity_poly.type
_entity_poly.pdbx_seq_one_letter_code
_entity_poly.pdbx_strand_id
1 'polypeptide(L)' 'GKGNNALGATALAQVYRQLGDKPADVRDVAQLKGFYDAVQALVAQRKLLAYHDRSDGGLLVTLAEMAFAGH' A
#
# COMPACT_ATOMS: atom_id res chain seq x y z
N GLY A 1 3.55 -2.79 6.19
CA GLY A 1 3.03 -1.86 7.23
C GLY A 1 3.81 -2.04 8.54
N LYS A 2 3.60 -1.17 9.54
CA LYS A 2 4.27 -1.19 10.87
C LYS A 2 5.75 -1.63 10.82
N GLY A 3 6.55 -1.13 9.88
CA GLY A 3 7.97 -1.48 9.69
C GLY A 3 8.30 -2.93 9.29
N ASN A 4 7.31 -3.82 9.13
CA ASN A 4 7.54 -5.25 8.89
C ASN A 4 8.19 -5.55 7.52
N ASN A 5 7.96 -4.68 6.52
CA ASN A 5 8.62 -4.70 5.20
C ASN A 5 8.80 -6.09 4.57
N ALA A 6 7.76 -6.93 4.69
CA ALA A 6 7.74 -8.31 4.24
C ALA A 6 7.84 -8.41 2.71
N LEU A 7 8.63 -9.37 2.21
CA LEU A 7 8.89 -9.59 0.78
C LEU A 7 8.43 -10.96 0.25
N GLY A 8 7.87 -11.83 1.09
CA GLY A 8 7.28 -13.09 0.65
C GLY A 8 6.01 -12.87 -0.16
N ALA A 9 5.79 -13.71 -1.17
CA ALA A 9 4.67 -13.68 -2.11
C ALA A 9 4.42 -12.29 -2.74
N THR A 10 5.48 -11.51 -2.96
CA THR A 10 5.40 -10.20 -3.60
C THR A 10 5.65 -10.29 -5.10
N ALA A 11 5.19 -9.30 -5.86
CA ALA A 11 5.59 -9.10 -7.26
C ALA A 11 7.13 -9.08 -7.43
N LEU A 12 7.85 -8.49 -6.47
CA LEU A 12 9.32 -8.52 -6.45
C LEU A 12 9.86 -9.95 -6.39
N ALA A 13 9.41 -10.77 -5.44
CA ALA A 13 9.87 -12.16 -5.33
C ALA A 13 9.51 -12.95 -6.61
N GLN A 14 8.31 -12.73 -7.15
CA GLN A 14 7.82 -13.41 -8.35
C GLN A 14 8.69 -13.15 -9.57
N VAL A 15 9.12 -11.91 -9.84
CA VAL A 15 9.98 -11.60 -11.01
C VAL A 15 11.39 -12.19 -10.87
N TYR A 16 11.81 -12.56 -9.65
CA TYR A 16 13.04 -13.32 -9.38
C TYR A 16 12.81 -14.83 -9.26
N ARG A 17 11.63 -15.34 -9.68
CA ARG A 17 11.24 -16.75 -9.61
C ARG A 17 11.33 -17.35 -8.20
N GLN A 18 11.10 -16.52 -7.18
CA GLN A 18 11.09 -16.90 -5.78
C GLN A 18 9.70 -16.70 -5.18
N LEU A 19 9.38 -17.49 -4.15
CA LEU A 19 8.23 -17.24 -3.29
C LEU A 19 8.59 -16.36 -2.09
N GLY A 20 9.82 -16.44 -1.58
CA GLY A 20 10.26 -15.73 -0.38
C GLY A 20 9.87 -16.44 0.92
N ASP A 21 9.94 -15.71 2.04
CA ASP A 21 9.72 -16.25 3.40
C ASP A 21 8.35 -15.83 3.96
N LYS A 22 8.24 -14.60 4.46
CA LYS A 22 7.00 -14.10 5.10
C LYS A 22 6.26 -13.12 4.20
N PRO A 23 4.95 -13.31 3.97
CA PRO A 23 4.13 -12.36 3.23
C PRO A 23 3.64 -11.20 4.08
N ALA A 24 3.01 -10.22 3.41
CA ALA A 24 2.22 -9.19 4.08
C ALA A 24 0.95 -9.79 4.71
N ASP A 25 0.46 -9.15 5.76
CA ASP A 25 -0.79 -9.48 6.44
C ASP A 25 -1.32 -8.23 7.16
N VAL A 26 -2.57 -8.25 7.60
CA VAL A 26 -3.15 -7.23 8.48
C VAL A 26 -2.40 -7.26 9.80
N ARG A 27 -1.64 -6.19 10.08
CA ARG A 27 -0.80 -6.11 11.28
C ARG A 27 -1.54 -5.60 12.51
N ASP A 28 -2.67 -4.93 12.31
CA ASP A 28 -3.44 -4.27 13.36
C ASP A 28 -4.83 -3.90 12.82
N VAL A 29 -5.87 -4.55 13.32
CA VAL A 29 -7.25 -4.36 12.85
C VAL A 29 -7.78 -2.98 13.23
N ALA A 30 -7.45 -2.48 14.43
CA ALA A 30 -7.88 -1.17 14.88
C ALA A 30 -7.27 -0.06 14.02
N GLN A 31 -5.99 -0.19 13.66
CA GLN A 31 -5.35 0.73 12.72
C GLN A 31 -5.90 0.61 11.30
N LEU A 32 -6.26 -0.59 10.83
CA LEU A 32 -6.87 -0.74 9.51
C LEU A 32 -8.24 -0.05 9.44
N LYS A 33 -9.08 -0.22 10.46
CA LYS A 33 -10.35 0.49 10.56
C LYS A 33 -10.13 2.00 10.69
N GLY A 34 -9.23 2.41 11.58
CA GLY A 34 -8.89 3.82 11.80
C GLY A 34 -8.34 4.50 10.54
N PHE A 35 -7.57 3.76 9.72
CA PHE A 35 -7.11 4.23 8.42
C PHE A 35 -8.28 4.53 7.49
N TYR A 36 -9.24 3.60 7.36
CA TYR A 36 -10.45 3.83 6.55
C TYR A 36 -11.23 5.05 7.06
N ASP A 37 -11.52 5.10 8.36
CA ASP A 37 -12.31 6.19 8.95
C ASP A 37 -11.62 7.56 8.74
N ALA A 38 -10.29 7.62 8.89
CA ALA A 38 -9.51 8.83 8.67
C ALA A 38 -9.54 9.27 7.20
N VAL A 39 -9.38 8.35 6.25
CA VAL A 39 -9.49 8.65 4.81
C VAL A 39 -10.90 9.16 4.48
N GLN A 40 -11.95 8.53 5.01
CA GLN A 40 -13.33 9.00 4.82
C GLN A 40 -13.52 10.43 5.34
N ALA A 41 -13.00 10.74 6.53
CA ALA A 41 -13.07 12.09 7.08
C ALA A 41 -12.33 13.13 6.20
N LEU A 42 -11.14 12.79 5.69
CA LEU A 42 -10.37 13.66 4.80
C LEU A 42 -11.05 13.88 3.45
N VAL A 43 -11.71 12.85 2.90
CA VAL A 43 -12.54 12.94 1.69
C VAL A 43 -13.72 13.88 1.93
N ALA A 44 -14.48 13.68 3.02
CA ALA A 44 -15.63 14.52 3.36
C ALA A 44 -15.25 16.00 3.53
N GLN A 45 -14.06 16.26 4.07
CA GLN A 45 -13.53 17.61 4.26
C GLN A 45 -12.82 18.18 3.02
N ARG A 46 -12.75 17.43 1.90
CA ARG A 46 -12.00 17.77 0.68
C ARG A 46 -10.54 18.15 0.97
N LYS A 47 -9.88 17.42 1.86
CA LYS A 47 -8.49 17.68 2.29
C LYS A 47 -7.43 16.89 1.51
N LEU A 48 -7.84 16.02 0.59
CA LEU A 48 -6.93 15.22 -0.24
C LEU A 48 -6.80 15.82 -1.63
N LEU A 49 -5.57 15.96 -2.12
CA LEU A 49 -5.29 16.28 -3.53
C LEU A 49 -5.37 15.03 -4.41
N ALA A 50 -4.82 13.92 -3.92
CA ALA A 50 -4.82 12.63 -4.57
C ALA A 50 -4.65 11.52 -3.52
N TYR A 51 -5.01 10.29 -3.89
CA TYR A 51 -4.75 9.09 -3.10
C TYR A 51 -4.55 7.91 -4.05
N HIS A 52 -3.59 7.05 -3.73
CA HIS A 52 -3.41 5.76 -4.36
C HIS A 52 -2.91 4.76 -3.33
N ASP A 53 -3.50 3.57 -3.27
CA ASP A 53 -3.14 2.57 -2.29
C ASP A 53 -1.85 1.82 -2.70
N ARG A 54 -1.32 1.04 -1.75
CA ARG A 54 -0.15 0.20 -1.98
C ARG A 54 -0.54 -1.26 -2.06
N SER A 55 -0.27 -1.86 -3.21
CA SER A 55 -0.60 -3.24 -3.56
C SER A 55 0.61 -3.91 -4.24
N ASP A 56 0.42 -4.50 -5.42
CA ASP A 56 1.46 -5.17 -6.19
C ASP A 56 2.58 -4.21 -6.59
N GLY A 57 3.83 -4.68 -6.46
CA GLY A 57 5.02 -3.84 -6.69
C GLY A 57 5.31 -2.81 -5.58
N GLY A 58 4.44 -2.72 -4.56
CA GLY A 58 4.69 -1.97 -3.35
C GLY A 58 4.75 -0.46 -3.57
N LEU A 59 5.47 0.24 -2.69
CA LEU A 59 5.49 1.72 -2.68
C LEU A 59 6.05 2.30 -3.99
N LEU A 60 6.98 1.58 -4.60
CA LEU A 60 7.58 1.99 -5.86
C LEU A 60 6.51 2.12 -6.95
N VAL A 61 5.69 1.08 -7.13
CA VAL A 61 4.65 1.08 -8.17
C VAL A 61 3.56 2.10 -7.86
N THR A 62 3.10 2.20 -6.62
CA THR A 62 2.12 3.24 -6.23
C THR A 62 2.57 4.65 -6.63
N LEU A 63 3.83 5.02 -6.34
CA LEU A 63 4.36 6.34 -6.66
C LEU A 63 4.57 6.53 -8.17
N ALA A 64 5.04 5.50 -8.88
CA ALA A 64 5.18 5.54 -10.32
C ALA A 64 3.83 5.77 -11.01
N GLU A 65 2.80 5.03 -10.60
CA GLU A 65 1.43 5.15 -11.15
C GLU A 65 0.79 6.51 -10.85
N MET A 66 1.00 7.05 -9.64
CA MET A 66 0.58 8.43 -9.33
C MET A 66 1.29 9.47 -10.21
N ALA A 67 2.58 9.28 -10.48
CA ALA A 67 3.33 10.16 -11.36
C ALA A 67 2.84 10.06 -12.82
N PHE A 68 2.52 8.86 -13.30
CA PHE A 68 1.95 8.65 -14.63
C PHE A 68 0.56 9.30 -14.77
N ALA A 69 -0.27 9.24 -13.72
CA ALA A 69 -1.59 9.86 -13.72
C ALA A 69 -1.56 11.39 -13.55
N GLY A 70 -0.46 11.95 -13.03
CA GLY A 70 -0.29 13.37 -12.75
C GLY A 70 0.25 14.20 -13.92
N HIS A 71 0.47 13.58 -15.08
CA HIS A 71 0.83 14.23 -16.34
C HIS A 71 -0.39 14.26 -17.28
#